data_AF-A0AAU3PLN9-F1
#
_entry.id   AF-A0AAU3PLN9-F1
#
_cell.length_a   1.000
_cell.length_b   1.000
_cell.length_c   1.000
_cell.angle_alpha   90.00
_cell.angle_beta   90.00
_cell.angle_gamma   90.00
#
_symmetry.space_group_name_H-M   'P 1'
#
loop_
_entity.id
_entity.type
_entity.pdbx_description
1 polymer ?
#
loop_
_entity_poly.entity_id
_entity_poly.type
_entity_poly.pdbx_seq_one_letter_code
_entity_poly.pdbx_strand_id
1 'polypeptide(L)'
;MNEIDDPIYSDTTEPIPAEFGRHVIEQAEGAIMFVYGLDEPAAAAVLSARAADTGRTLAGLAARVLAELPDRAHPEAIEHTRARLDRVLLVASTVTHRE
;
A
#
# COMPACT_ATOMS: atom_id res chain seq x y z
N MET A 1 6.04 -15.73 30.77
CA MET A 1 6.26 -16.06 29.35
C MET A 1 5.14 -15.34 28.62
N ASN A 2 5.34 -14.08 28.23
CA ASN A 2 4.29 -13.34 27.52
C ASN A 2 4.37 -13.73 26.06
N GLU A 3 3.34 -14.42 25.62
CA GLU A 3 2.96 -14.64 24.24
C GLU A 3 2.78 -13.25 23.61
N ILE A 4 3.80 -12.78 22.90
CA ILE A 4 3.63 -11.68 21.97
C ILE A 4 2.85 -12.30 20.83
N ASP A 5 1.53 -12.13 20.90
CA ASP A 5 0.62 -12.29 19.78
C ASP A 5 1.16 -11.36 18.68
N ASP A 6 2.01 -11.92 17.81
CA ASP A 6 2.33 -11.30 16.54
C ASP A 6 0.98 -10.99 15.90
N PRO A 7 0.67 -9.72 15.57
CA PRO A 7 -0.50 -9.46 14.76
C PRO A 7 -0.19 -10.11 13.41
N ILE A 8 -0.66 -11.34 13.23
CA ILE A 8 -0.89 -11.92 11.93
C ILE A 8 -1.65 -10.82 11.22
N TYR A 9 -0.96 -10.15 10.30
CA TYR A 9 -1.55 -9.21 9.38
C TYR A 9 -2.49 -10.08 8.55
N SER A 10 -3.67 -10.32 9.12
CA SER A 10 -4.71 -11.12 8.51
C SER A 10 -4.95 -10.41 7.20
N ASP A 11 -4.60 -11.10 6.12
CA ASP A 11 -4.94 -10.75 4.76
C ASP A 11 -6.45 -10.95 4.66
N THR A 12 -7.19 -10.17 5.46
CA THR A 12 -8.60 -10.33 5.65
C THR A 12 -9.20 -9.88 4.34
N THR A 13 -9.54 -10.85 3.51
CA THR A 13 -10.36 -10.73 2.31
C THR A 13 -11.79 -10.29 2.64
N GLU A 14 -12.01 -9.69 3.81
CA GLU A 14 -13.27 -9.03 4.14
C GLU A 14 -13.40 -7.79 3.25
N PRO A 15 -14.52 -7.65 2.53
CA PRO A 15 -14.74 -6.51 1.68
C PRO A 15 -14.79 -5.25 2.55
N ILE A 16 -13.87 -4.31 2.30
CA ILE A 16 -13.98 -2.96 2.84
C ILE A 16 -15.32 -2.38 2.34
N PRO A 17 -16.20 -1.87 3.23
CA PRO A 17 -17.47 -1.30 2.79
C PRO A 17 -17.20 -0.17 1.78
N ALA A 18 -18.04 -0.05 0.76
CA ALA A 18 -17.74 0.75 -0.43
C ALA A 18 -17.42 2.22 -0.13
N GLU A 19 -18.11 2.81 0.85
CA GLU A 19 -17.88 4.18 1.31
C GLU A 19 -16.52 4.37 1.99
N PHE A 20 -16.04 3.37 2.74
CA PHE A 20 -14.71 3.39 3.33
C PHE A 20 -13.64 3.10 2.27
N GLY A 21 -13.96 2.28 1.28
CA GLY A 21 -13.05 1.93 0.19
C GLY A 21 -12.58 3.14 -0.61
N ARG A 22 -13.52 4.03 -0.99
CA ARG A 22 -13.17 5.24 -1.76
C ARG A 22 -12.26 6.17 -0.97
N HIS A 23 -12.57 6.43 0.30
CA HIS A 23 -11.77 7.32 1.13
C HIS A 23 -10.34 6.78 1.35
N VAL A 24 -10.20 5.47 1.56
CA VAL A 24 -8.91 4.80 1.72
C VAL A 24 -8.07 4.88 0.44
N ILE A 25 -8.71 4.74 -0.73
CA ILE A 25 -8.05 4.88 -2.04
C ILE A 25 -7.53 6.31 -2.24
N GLU A 26 -8.38 7.32 -2.05
CA GLU A 26 -8.02 8.73 -2.21
C GLU A 26 -6.86 9.14 -1.27
N GLN A 27 -6.86 8.64 -0.03
CA GLN A 27 -5.75 8.87 0.90
C GLN A 27 -4.45 8.21 0.43
N ALA A 28 -4.51 6.97 -0.07
CA ALA A 28 -3.34 6.26 -0.56
C ALA A 28 -2.76 6.93 -1.81
N GLU A 29 -3.60 7.39 -2.72
CA GLU A 29 -3.19 8.18 -3.89
C GLU A 29 -2.47 9.46 -3.46
N GLY A 30 -3.04 10.22 -2.51
CA GLY A 30 -2.39 11.42 -1.97
C GLY A 30 -1.03 11.14 -1.32
N ALA A 31 -0.89 10.00 -0.63
CA ALA A 31 0.39 9.58 -0.07
C ALA A 31 1.42 9.23 -1.14
N ILE A 32 1.01 8.54 -2.22
CA ILE A 32 1.86 8.22 -3.36
C ILE A 32 2.31 9.51 -4.07
N MET A 33 1.38 10.45 -4.30
CA MET A 33 1.71 11.76 -4.86
C MET A 33 2.78 12.47 -4.03
N PHE A 34 2.60 12.51 -2.71
CA PHE A 34 3.53 13.16 -1.80
C PHE A 34 4.92 12.50 -1.79
N VAL A 35 4.99 11.16 -1.70
CA VAL A 35 6.26 10.44 -1.57
C VAL A 35 7.02 10.34 -2.90
N TYR A 36 6.33 10.22 -4.03
CA TYR A 36 6.95 10.02 -5.34
C TYR A 36 6.97 11.27 -6.23
N GLY A 37 6.29 12.36 -5.83
CA GLY A 37 6.17 13.57 -6.64
C GLY A 37 5.34 13.36 -7.90
N LEU A 38 4.36 12.46 -7.85
CA LEU A 38 3.46 12.16 -8.96
C LEU A 38 2.22 13.07 -8.94
N ASP A 39 1.60 13.24 -10.09
CA ASP A 39 0.25 13.79 -10.17
C ASP A 39 -0.81 12.71 -9.87
N GLU A 40 -2.04 13.17 -9.66
CA GLU A 40 -3.17 12.30 -9.30
C GLU A 40 -3.40 11.16 -10.33
N PRO A 41 -3.44 11.42 -11.66
CA PRO A 41 -3.60 10.35 -12.64
C PRO A 41 -2.48 9.30 -12.58
N ALA A 42 -1.22 9.72 -12.41
CA ALA A 42 -0.10 8.79 -12.31
C ALA A 42 -0.13 7.97 -11.00
N ALA A 43 -0.50 8.59 -9.87
CA ALA A 43 -0.64 7.89 -8.59
C ALA A 43 -1.74 6.83 -8.64
N ALA A 44 -2.91 7.18 -9.19
CA ALA A 44 -4.02 6.26 -9.39
C ALA A 44 -3.64 5.08 -10.32
N ALA A 45 -2.90 5.37 -11.40
CA ALA A 45 -2.41 4.35 -12.32
C ALA A 45 -1.43 3.37 -11.66
N VAL A 46 -0.50 3.86 -10.82
CA VAL A 46 0.43 3.03 -10.06
C VAL A 46 -0.32 2.11 -9.09
N LEU A 47 -1.24 2.67 -8.30
CA LEU A 47 -2.00 1.89 -7.33
C LEU A 47 -2.88 0.82 -8.01
N SER A 48 -3.52 1.17 -9.12
CA SER A 48 -4.36 0.27 -9.92
C SER A 48 -3.56 -0.87 -10.55
N ALA A 49 -2.43 -0.55 -11.20
CA ALA A 49 -1.56 -1.55 -11.82
C ALA A 49 -1.08 -2.57 -10.78
N ARG A 50 -0.70 -2.10 -9.58
CA ARG A 50 -0.22 -2.98 -8.52
C ARG A 50 -1.29 -3.79 -7.83
N ALA A 51 -2.51 -3.27 -7.74
CA ALA A 51 -3.64 -4.06 -7.27
C ALA A 51 -3.90 -5.24 -8.23
N ALA A 52 -3.87 -4.98 -9.54
CA ALA A 52 -4.00 -6.01 -10.56
C ALA A 52 -2.84 -7.04 -10.52
N ASP A 53 -1.58 -6.58 -10.48
CA ASP A 53 -0.40 -7.44 -10.45
C ASP A 53 -0.36 -8.35 -9.22
N THR A 54 -0.90 -7.89 -8.08
CA THR A 54 -0.90 -8.64 -6.80
C THR A 54 -2.20 -9.42 -6.57
N GLY A 55 -3.18 -9.34 -7.47
CA GLY A 55 -4.49 -9.96 -7.30
C GLY A 55 -5.29 -9.42 -6.11
N ARG A 56 -4.99 -8.19 -5.65
CA ARG A 56 -5.65 -7.54 -4.50
C ARG A 56 -6.76 -6.62 -4.99
N THR A 57 -7.74 -6.37 -4.12
CA THR A 57 -8.69 -5.28 -4.35
C THR A 57 -7.97 -3.93 -4.25
N LEU A 58 -8.42 -2.93 -5.00
CA LEU A 58 -7.82 -1.59 -4.99
C LEU A 58 -7.82 -0.99 -3.57
N ALA A 59 -8.94 -1.13 -2.85
CA ALA A 59 -9.06 -0.67 -1.47
C ALA A 59 -8.17 -1.46 -0.50
N GLY A 60 -7.99 -2.77 -0.71
CA GLY A 60 -7.11 -3.61 0.10
C GLY A 60 -5.63 -3.26 -0.09
N LEU A 61 -5.20 -2.95 -1.32
CA LEU A 61 -3.86 -2.45 -1.57
C LEU A 61 -3.66 -1.04 -0.98
N ALA A 62 -4.65 -0.15 -1.14
CA ALA A 62 -4.63 1.19 -0.59
C ALA A 62 -4.49 1.19 0.94
N ALA A 63 -5.23 0.32 1.65
CA ALA A 63 -5.08 0.17 3.09
C ALA A 63 -3.66 -0.24 3.50
N ARG A 64 -3.03 -1.14 2.72
CA ARG A 64 -1.66 -1.57 2.96
C ARG A 64 -0.64 -0.45 2.70
N VAL A 65 -0.84 0.36 1.67
CA VAL A 65 -0.03 1.56 1.43
C VAL A 65 -0.08 2.50 2.64
N LEU A 66 -1.27 2.76 3.18
CA LEU A 66 -1.43 3.64 4.35
C LEU A 66 -0.78 3.09 5.62
N ALA A 67 -0.83 1.78 5.83
CA ALA A 67 -0.14 1.14 6.94
C ALA A 67 1.40 1.22 6.86
N GLU A 68 1.94 1.39 5.64
CA GLU A 68 3.37 1.56 5.42
C GLU A 68 3.86 3.01 5.58
N LEU A 69 2.96 3.96 5.81
CA LEU A 69 3.35 5.33 6.10
C LEU A 69 3.92 5.44 7.53
N PRO A 70 4.91 6.31 7.76
CA PRO A 70 5.40 6.59 9.11
C PRO A 70 4.28 7.27 9.90
N ASP A 71 4.32 7.10 11.22
CA ASP A 71 3.46 7.89 12.11
C ASP A 71 3.69 9.38 11.83
N ARG A 72 2.59 10.14 11.72
CA ARG A 72 2.63 11.60 11.46
C ARG A 72 3.45 12.35 12.52
N ALA A 73 3.66 11.74 13.69
CA ALA A 73 4.53 12.25 14.74
C ALA A 73 6.03 12.28 14.38
N HIS A 74 6.48 11.53 13.35
CA HIS A 74 7.89 11.42 12.97
C HIS A 74 8.09 11.62 11.45
N PRO A 75 7.98 12.86 10.94
CA PRO A 75 8.08 13.18 9.52
C PRO A 75 9.51 13.05 8.94
N GLU A 76 10.51 12.79 9.77
CA GLU A 76 11.94 12.80 9.41
C GLU A 76 12.38 11.54 8.64
N ALA A 77 11.44 10.63 8.35
CA ALA A 77 11.67 9.31 7.79
C ALA A 77 11.20 9.18 6.32
N ILE A 78 11.14 10.27 5.53
CA ILE A 78 10.64 10.23 4.14
C ILE A 78 11.41 9.21 3.27
N GLU A 79 12.74 9.14 3.39
CA GLU A 79 13.57 8.12 2.70
C GLU A 79 13.18 6.69 3.12
N HIS A 80 12.99 6.45 4.43
CA HIS A 80 12.52 5.16 4.94
C HIS A 80 11.08 4.84 4.50
N THR A 81 10.24 5.85 4.33
CA THR A 81 8.87 5.73 3.85
C THR A 81 8.84 5.29 2.39
N ARG A 82 9.66 5.92 1.54
CA ARG A 82 9.81 5.53 0.14
C ARG A 82 10.25 4.06 0.01
N ALA A 83 11.24 3.63 0.80
CA ALA A 83 11.69 2.23 0.77
C ALA A 83 10.60 1.22 1.20
N ARG A 84 9.71 1.58 2.14
CA ARG A 84 8.56 0.75 2.53
C ARG A 84 7.51 0.70 1.43
N LEU A 85 7.18 1.85 0.85
CA LEU A 85 6.25 1.93 -0.27
C LEU A 85 6.77 1.19 -1.51
N ASP A 86 8.06 1.23 -1.81
CA ASP A 86 8.67 0.47 -2.90
C ASP A 86 8.46 -1.04 -2.72
N ARG A 87 8.44 -1.56 -1.49
CA ARG A 87 8.12 -2.97 -1.25
C ARG A 87 6.67 -3.33 -1.52
N VAL A 88 5.76 -2.37 -1.34
CA VAL A 88 4.32 -2.58 -1.60
C VAL A 88 3.99 -2.34 -3.07
N LEU A 89 4.61 -1.33 -3.68
CA LEU A 89 4.27 -0.82 -5.00
C LEU A 89 5.21 -1.31 -6.10
N LEU A 90 6.45 -1.71 -5.81
CA LEU A 90 7.44 -2.01 -6.86
C LEU A 90 7.99 -3.44 -6.79
N VAL A 91 7.89 -4.14 -5.66
CA VAL A 91 8.23 -5.56 -5.58
C VAL A 91 7.17 -6.36 -6.34
N ALA A 92 7.39 -6.47 -7.64
CA ALA A 92 6.79 -7.51 -8.45
C ALA A 92 7.26 -8.85 -7.88
N SER A 93 6.31 -9.73 -7.60
CA SER A 93 6.55 -11.16 -7.51
C SER A 93 7.50 -11.52 -8.66
N THR A 94 8.71 -11.99 -8.35
CA THR A 94 9.58 -12.61 -9.34
C THR A 94 8.89 -13.89 -9.80
N VAL A 95 7.91 -13.77 -10.71
CA VAL A 95 7.38 -14.90 -11.45
C VAL A 95 8.53 -15.34 -12.33
N THR A 96 9.18 -16.39 -11.85
CA THR A 96 10.21 -17.14 -12.56
C THR A 96 9.59 -17.61 -13.88
N HIS A 97 9.93 -16.93 -14.98
CA HIS A 97 9.71 -17.51 -16.30
C HIS A 97 10.73 -18.64 -16.44
N ARG A 98 10.29 -19.86 -16.16
CA ARG A 98 11.05 -21.08 -16.41
C ARG A 98 10.84 -21.41 -17.88
N GLU A 99 11.84 -21.15 -18.70
CA GLU A 99 11.96 -21.70 -20.06
C GLU A 99 12.30 -23.20 -20.02
#